data_AF-A0A7C5S8T9-F1
#
_entry.id   AF-A0A7C5S8T9-F1
#
_cell.length_a   1.000
_cell.length_b   1.000
_cell.length_c   1.000
_cell.angle_alpha   90.00
_cell.angle_beta   90.00
_cell.angle_gamma   90.00
#
_symmetry.space_group_name_H-M   'P 1'
#
loop_
_entity.id
_entity.type
_entity.pdbx_description
1 polymer ?
#
loop_
_entity_poly.entity_id
_entity_poly.type
_entity_poly.pdbx_seq_one_letter_code
_entity_poly.pdbx_strand_id
1 'polypeptide(L)'
;MFDLGMQELIVIFVVALIIFGPQRLPELARALGKGMAELRKSLQGVKEQIETEVEEIEKPLKEELQDITKDIPSAKDLYEFDKTDFFDEGKKKKGETEGSEGVKE
;
A
#
# COMPACT_ATOMS: atom_id res chain seq x y z
N MET A 1 12.93 -23.80 27.09
CA MET A 1 12.12 -23.78 25.85
C MET A 1 13.07 -24.10 24.71
N PHE A 2 12.66 -24.89 23.71
CA PHE A 2 13.53 -25.45 22.66
C PHE A 2 14.57 -24.46 22.13
N ASP A 3 15.82 -24.67 22.51
CA ASP A 3 16.95 -23.93 21.97
C ASP A 3 17.42 -24.70 20.73
N LEU A 4 16.94 -24.27 19.56
CA LEU A 4 17.32 -24.89 18.29
C LEU A 4 18.65 -24.30 17.85
N GLY A 5 19.72 -24.82 18.43
CA GLY A 5 21.08 -24.54 18.00
C GLY A 5 21.45 -25.31 16.73
N MET A 6 22.64 -24.98 16.22
CA MET A 6 23.23 -25.70 15.08
C MET A 6 23.41 -27.20 15.37
N GLN A 7 23.67 -27.56 16.63
CA GLN A 7 23.91 -28.94 17.04
C GLN A 7 22.62 -29.77 16.98
N GLU A 8 21.49 -29.24 17.47
CA GLU A 8 20.17 -29.87 17.39
C GLU A 8 19.72 -30.05 15.94
N LEU A 9 19.97 -29.04 15.08
CA LEU A 9 19.66 -29.12 13.64
C LEU A 9 20.44 -30.26 12.96
N ILE A 10 21.72 -30.43 13.28
CA ILE A 10 22.54 -31.52 12.72
C ILE A 10 21.98 -32.88 13.15
N VAL A 11 21.58 -33.04 14.41
CA VAL A 11 20.99 -34.31 14.91
C VAL A 11 19.70 -34.63 14.16
N ILE A 12 18.79 -33.66 14.03
CA ILE A 12 17.54 -33.83 13.28
C ILE A 12 17.84 -34.17 11.80
N PHE A 13 18.82 -33.49 11.20
CA PHE A 13 19.23 -33.75 9.82
C PHE A 13 19.75 -35.18 9.64
N VAL A 14 20.59 -35.68 10.55
CA VAL A 14 21.08 -37.07 10.51
C VAL A 14 19.93 -38.06 10.63
N VAL A 15 18.98 -37.85 11.54
CA VAL A 15 17.79 -38.71 11.67
C VAL A 15 16.96 -38.69 10.38
N ALA A 16 16.74 -37.52 9.78
CA ALA A 16 16.05 -37.38 8.51
C ALA A 16 16.80 -38.08 7.36
N LEU A 17 18.14 -37.99 7.32
CA LEU A 17 18.97 -38.69 6.34
C LEU A 17 18.90 -40.21 6.49
N ILE A 18 18.74 -40.74 7.70
CA ILE A 18 18.57 -42.19 7.92
C ILE A 18 17.20 -42.65 7.41
N ILE A 19 16.14 -41.89 7.67
CA ILE A 19 14.77 -42.24 7.28
C ILE A 19 14.59 -42.11 5.77
N PHE A 20 14.98 -40.96 5.19
CA PHE A 20 14.75 -40.66 3.79
C PHE A 20 15.93 -41.07 2.90
N GLY A 21 17.15 -41.15 3.43
CA GLY A 21 18.37 -41.43 2.68
C GLY A 21 19.11 -40.16 2.22
N PRO A 22 20.45 -40.13 2.24
CA PRO A 22 21.25 -38.96 1.85
C PRO A 22 21.16 -38.61 0.36
N GLN A 23 20.77 -39.57 -0.48
CA GLN A 23 20.58 -39.34 -1.90
C GLN A 23 19.19 -38.78 -2.24
N ARG A 24 18.17 -39.03 -1.40
CA ARG A 24 16.79 -38.62 -1.68
C ARG A 24 16.54 -37.15 -1.40
N LEU A 25 17.11 -36.59 -0.31
CA LEU A 25 16.98 -35.16 -0.02
C LEU A 25 17.46 -34.24 -1.16
N PRO A 26 18.67 -34.42 -1.74
CA PRO A 26 19.12 -33.57 -2.85
C PRO A 26 18.32 -33.85 -4.13
N GLU A 27 17.85 -35.07 -4.36
CA GLU A 27 16.99 -35.42 -5.49
C GLU A 27 15.64 -34.69 -5.40
N LEU A 28 14.99 -34.72 -4.24
CA LEU A 28 13.75 -34.00 -3.96
C LEU A 28 13.94 -32.48 -4.05
N ALA A 29 15.01 -31.95 -3.47
CA ALA A 29 15.32 -30.52 -3.54
C ALA A 29 15.54 -30.05 -4.98
N ARG A 30 16.20 -30.86 -5.82
CA ARG A 30 16.37 -30.56 -7.26
C ARG A 30 15.04 -30.61 -8.01
N ALA A 31 14.19 -31.59 -7.73
CA ALA A 31 12.87 -31.71 -8.35
C ALA A 31 11.97 -30.52 -7.98
N LEU A 32 11.87 -30.20 -6.69
CA LEU A 32 11.12 -29.04 -6.20
C LEU A 32 11.72 -27.73 -6.73
N GLY A 33 13.05 -27.60 -6.73
CA GLY A 33 13.72 -26.40 -7.24
C GLY A 33 13.45 -26.15 -8.72
N LYS A 34 13.46 -27.20 -9.55
CA LYS A 34 13.08 -27.10 -10.97
C LYS A 34 11.61 -26.68 -11.12
N GLY A 35 10.70 -27.33 -10.39
CA GLY A 35 9.28 -26.98 -10.42
C GLY A 35 9.01 -25.54 -9.98
N MET A 36 9.67 -25.07 -8.91
CA MET A 36 9.57 -23.68 -8.45
C MET A 36 10.16 -22.68 -9.47
N ALA A 37 11.27 -23.04 -10.13
CA ALA A 37 11.88 -22.19 -11.15
C ALA A 37 10.97 -22.05 -12.39
N GLU A 38 10.38 -23.15 -12.85
CA GLU A 38 9.42 -23.16 -13.95
C GLU A 38 8.14 -22.40 -13.59
N LEU A 39 7.64 -22.57 -12.36
CA LEU A 39 6.49 -21.82 -11.86
C LEU A 39 6.79 -20.32 -11.81
N ARG A 40 7.94 -19.92 -11.27
CA ARG A 40 8.36 -18.51 -11.23
C ARG A 40 8.45 -17.92 -12.63
N LYS A 41 9.05 -18.64 -13.59
CA LYS A 41 9.15 -18.21 -14.99
C LYS A 41 7.78 -18.03 -15.63
N SER A 42 6.86 -18.96 -15.38
CA SER A 42 5.49 -18.90 -15.90
C SER A 42 4.72 -17.72 -15.30
N LEU A 43 4.83 -17.50 -13.97
CA LEU A 43 4.22 -16.37 -13.28
C LEU A 43 4.78 -15.01 -13.76
N GLN A 44 6.08 -14.94 -14.07
CA GLN A 44 6.68 -13.73 -14.64
C GLN A 44 6.13 -13.42 -16.02
N GLY A 45 6.03 -14.42 -16.91
CA GLY A 45 5.45 -14.23 -18.24
C GLY A 45 3.98 -13.79 -18.20
N VAL A 46 3.20 -14.33 -17.24
CA VAL A 46 1.80 -13.90 -17.02
C VAL A 46 1.75 -12.47 -16.47
N LYS A 47 2.63 -12.11 -15.54
CA LYS A 47 2.69 -10.74 -14.98
C LYS A 47 3.00 -9.72 -16.08
N GLU A 48 3.95 -10.02 -16.96
CA GLU A 48 4.31 -9.15 -18.09
C GLU A 48 3.16 -9.01 -19.11
N GLN A 49 2.43 -10.09 -19.39
CA GLN A 49 1.24 -10.04 -20.26
C GLN A 49 0.12 -9.19 -19.65
N ILE A 50 -0.17 -9.40 -18.35
CA ILE A 50 -1.18 -8.60 -17.64
C ILE A 50 -0.77 -7.14 -17.57
N GLU A 51 0.50 -6.82 -17.26
CA GLU A 51 0.98 -5.44 -17.22
C GLU A 51 0.86 -4.77 -18.60
N THR A 52 1.17 -5.49 -19.69
CA THR A 52 1.04 -4.97 -21.05
C THR A 52 -0.43 -4.73 -21.43
N GLU A 53 -1.32 -5.68 -21.17
CA GLU A 53 -2.76 -5.54 -21.45
C GLU A 53 -3.40 -4.44 -20.59
N VAL A 54 -3.04 -4.37 -19.31
CA VAL A 54 -3.54 -3.32 -18.40
C VAL A 54 -3.02 -1.96 -18.82
N GLU A 55 -1.77 -1.82 -19.28
CA GLU A 55 -1.24 -0.55 -19.78
C GLU A 55 -1.92 -0.11 -21.09
N GLU A 56 -2.24 -1.05 -21.98
CA GLU A 56 -3.02 -0.78 -23.21
C GLU A 56 -4.46 -0.33 -22.93
N ILE A 57 -5.08 -0.83 -21.84
CA ILE A 57 -6.42 -0.41 -21.39
C ILE A 57 -6.35 0.88 -20.56
N GLU A 58 -5.30 1.07 -19.75
CA GLU A 58 -5.13 2.26 -18.91
C GLU A 58 -4.82 3.51 -19.73
N LYS A 59 -4.07 3.42 -20.82
CA LYS A 59 -3.72 4.58 -21.66
C LYS A 59 -4.94 5.35 -22.18
N PRO A 60 -5.91 4.73 -22.88
CA PRO A 60 -7.10 5.44 -23.34
C PRO A 60 -7.98 5.92 -22.18
N LEU A 61 -8.08 5.13 -21.10
CA LEU A 61 -8.84 5.52 -19.91
C LEU A 61 -8.23 6.73 -19.20
N LYS A 62 -6.89 6.81 -19.10
CA LYS A 62 -6.18 7.96 -18.50
C LYS A 62 -6.25 9.20 -19.37
N GLU A 63 -6.25 9.05 -20.70
CA GLU A 63 -6.47 10.17 -21.63
C GLU A 63 -7.90 10.73 -21.50
N GLU A 64 -8.92 9.87 -21.44
CA GLU A 64 -10.32 10.28 -21.29
C GLU A 64 -10.61 10.89 -19.91
N LEU A 65 -10.04 10.33 -18.84
CA LEU A 65 -10.15 10.91 -17.48
C LEU A 65 -9.39 12.24 -17.33
N GLN A 66 -8.30 12.45 -18.07
CA GLN A 66 -7.58 13.73 -18.07
C GLN A 66 -8.39 14.82 -18.77
N ASP A 67 -9.09 14.53 -19.86
CA ASP A 67 -9.96 15.52 -20.50
C ASP A 67 -11.16 15.87 -19.62
N ILE A 68 -11.78 14.88 -18.97
CA ILE A 68 -12.85 15.13 -17.98
C ILE A 68 -12.33 15.96 -16.79
N THR A 69 -11.10 15.73 -16.33
CA THR A 69 -10.52 16.45 -15.18
C THR A 69 -10.04 17.85 -15.55
N LYS A 70 -9.68 18.14 -16.82
CA LYS A 70 -9.34 19.50 -17.27
C LYS A 70 -10.53 20.46 -17.17
N ASP A 71 -11.74 19.95 -17.37
CA ASP A 71 -12.98 20.74 -17.32
C ASP A 71 -13.60 20.81 -15.91
N ILE A 72 -13.12 19.98 -14.97
CA ILE A 72 -13.54 20.05 -13.57
C ILE A 72 -12.57 21.01 -12.84
N PRO A 73 -13.03 22.20 -12.40
CA PRO A 73 -12.20 23.09 -11.59
C PRO A 73 -11.67 22.31 -10.39
N SER A 74 -10.36 22.40 -10.18
CA SER A 74 -9.67 21.67 -9.12
C SER A 74 -10.37 21.97 -7.81
N ALA A 75 -10.75 20.93 -7.06
CA ALA A 75 -11.40 21.05 -5.75
C ALA A 75 -10.61 21.91 -4.73
N LYS A 76 -9.38 22.30 -5.07
CA LYS A 76 -8.56 23.28 -4.36
C LYS A 76 -9.09 24.72 -4.50
N ASP A 77 -9.58 25.12 -5.67
CA ASP A 77 -10.08 26.48 -5.91
C ASP A 77 -11.43 26.71 -5.20
N LEU A 78 -12.25 25.65 -5.13
CA LEU A 78 -13.49 25.63 -4.35
C LEU A 78 -13.26 25.67 -2.82
N TYR A 79 -12.04 25.40 -2.35
CA TYR A 79 -11.69 25.40 -0.92
C TYR A 79 -10.96 26.67 -0.47
N GLU A 80 -10.35 27.43 -1.39
CA GLU A 80 -9.72 28.72 -1.08
C GLU A 80 -10.72 29.89 -1.09
N PHE A 81 -11.78 29.84 -1.89
CA PHE A 81 -12.78 30.92 -1.98
C PHE A 81 -13.64 31.06 -0.71
N ASP A 82 -13.86 29.98 0.05
CA ASP A 82 -14.77 29.97 1.20
C ASP A 82 -14.10 30.43 2.52
N LYS A 83 -12.77 30.36 2.67
CA LYS A 83 -12.14 30.70 3.96
C LYS A 83 -11.95 32.19 4.20
N THR A 84 -11.75 33.01 3.17
CA THR A 84 -11.41 34.42 3.38
C THR A 84 -12.58 35.26 3.87
N ASP A 85 -13.81 34.86 3.54
CA ASP A 85 -15.00 35.65 3.86
C ASP A 85 -15.55 35.35 5.27
N PHE A 86 -15.28 34.17 5.84
CA PHE A 86 -15.74 33.81 7.19
C PHE A 86 -14.81 34.27 8.32
N PHE A 87 -13.50 34.45 8.07
CA PHE A 87 -12.56 34.87 9.12
C PHE A 87 -12.62 36.38 9.46
N ASP A 88 -13.29 37.19 8.63
CA ASP A 88 -13.47 38.64 8.88
C ASP A 88 -14.66 38.95 9.80
N GLU A 89 -15.75 38.16 9.75
CA GLU A 89 -16.91 38.36 10.63
C GLU A 89 -16.66 37.96 12.10
N GLY A 90 -15.77 36.99 12.34
CA GLY A 90 -15.49 36.48 13.69
C GLY A 90 -14.79 37.49 14.62
N LYS A 91 -14.11 38.50 14.07
CA LYS A 91 -13.41 39.50 14.88
C LYS A 91 -14.27 40.69 15.32
N LYS A 92 -15.44 40.92 14.72
CA LYS A 92 -16.31 42.04 15.13
C LYS A 92 -17.16 41.76 16.37
N LYS A 93 -17.45 40.50 16.71
CA LYS A 93 -18.39 40.18 17.80
C LYS A 93 -17.80 40.13 19.22
N LYS A 94 -16.50 40.36 19.43
CA LYS A 94 -15.85 40.27 20.76
C LYS A 94 -15.51 41.62 21.41
N GLY A 95 -16.04 42.73 20.90
CA GLY A 95 -15.74 44.09 21.39
C GLY A 95 -16.84 44.81 22.17
N GLU A 96 -18.06 44.26 22.27
CA GLU A 96 -19.25 45.05 22.71
C GLU A 96 -20.05 44.47 23.88
N THR A 97 -19.48 43.56 24.67
CA THR A 97 -20.16 43.03 25.88
C THR A 97 -19.31 43.10 27.13
N GLU A 98 -18.63 44.22 27.37
CA GLU A 98 -18.13 44.61 28.71
C GLU A 98 -18.25 46.13 28.86
N GLY A 99 -19.45 46.61 29.15
CA GLY A 99 -19.61 48.04 29.44
C GLY A 99 -21.03 48.52 29.34
N SER A 100 -21.88 48.18 30.32
CA SER A 100 -22.93 49.06 30.89
C SER A 100 -24.09 48.26 31.48
N GLU A 101 -23.88 47.65 32.65
CA GLU A 101 -24.98 47.53 33.62
C GLU A 101 -24.45 47.95 34.99
N GLY A 102 -25.02 49.02 35.54
CA GLY A 102 -24.71 49.50 36.89
C GLY A 102 -24.75 51.01 37.07
N VAL A 103 -25.88 51.66 36.79
CA VAL A 103 -26.22 52.96 37.38
C VAL A 103 -27.63 52.86 37.95
N LYS A 104 -27.77 53.28 39.23
CA LYS A 104 -28.99 53.46 40.08
C LYS A 104 -29.58 52.16 40.65
N GLU A 105 -29.89 52.01 41.94
CA GLU A 105 -30.03 52.89 43.12
C GLU A 105 -29.35 52.25 44.36
#